data_AF-A0A836FZ88-F1
#
_entry.id   AF-A0A836FZ88-F1
#
_cell.length_a   1.000
_cell.length_b   1.000
_cell.length_c   1.000
_cell.angle_alpha   90.00
_cell.angle_beta   90.00
_cell.angle_gamma   90.00
#
_symmetry.space_group_name_H-M   'P 1'
#
loop_
_entity.id
_entity.type
_entity.pdbx_description
1 polymer ?
#
loop_
_entity_poly.entity_id
_entity_poly.type
_entity_poly.pdbx_seq_one_letter_code
_entity_poly.pdbx_strand_id
1 'polypeptide(L)'
;MAEGNGEIKMEEKQEIENVERTEDFNKLMQYGLDEKVAAKLDEIYKTGKLAHIDLDERALDALKEFPVDGALNVLTQFLESNLEHVSNKSAYLCGVMKTYRQKSRAGQGTGTSTTPKAPDEDKIKVI
;
A
#
# COMPACT_ATOMS: atom_id res chain seq x y z
N MET A 1 -44.12 24.54 20.32
CA MET A 1 -43.71 25.16 19.04
C MET A 1 -42.19 25.18 19.03
N ALA A 2 -41.63 24.42 18.08
CA ALA A 2 -40.36 24.60 17.36
C ALA A 2 -39.09 25.04 18.13
N GLU A 3 -37.88 24.57 17.88
CA GLU A 3 -37.25 23.42 17.18
C GLU A 3 -35.74 23.73 17.29
N GLY A 4 -34.87 22.73 17.42
CA GLY A 4 -33.43 22.98 17.42
C GLY A 4 -32.52 21.83 17.83
N ASN A 5 -32.83 20.60 17.37
CA ASN A 5 -31.85 19.53 17.16
C ASN A 5 -30.70 20.10 16.30
N GLY A 6 -29.44 19.73 16.41
CA GLY A 6 -28.82 18.50 16.89
C GLY A 6 -27.56 18.36 16.02
N GLU A 7 -26.41 18.21 16.67
CA GLU A 7 -25.09 18.13 16.05
C GLU A 7 -25.04 17.02 15.00
N ILE A 8 -24.67 17.36 13.76
CA ILE A 8 -24.46 16.36 12.71
C ILE A 8 -22.97 15.99 12.77
N LYS A 9 -22.69 14.91 13.50
CA LYS A 9 -21.40 14.24 13.60
C LYS A 9 -21.44 13.01 12.70
N MET A 10 -20.41 12.89 11.86
CA MET A 10 -19.84 11.66 11.27
C MET A 10 -20.82 10.55 10.87
N GLU A 11 -20.92 10.28 9.57
CA GLU A 11 -20.62 8.96 8.98
C GLU A 11 -20.96 9.03 7.49
N GLU A 12 -19.96 8.93 6.62
CA GLU A 12 -20.16 8.39 5.29
C GLU A 12 -19.09 7.32 5.07
N LYS A 13 -19.30 6.21 5.76
CA LYS A 13 -18.84 4.92 5.30
C LYS A 13 -20.03 4.31 4.58
N GLN A 14 -19.73 3.67 3.45
CA GLN A 14 -20.54 2.62 2.80
C GLN A 14 -21.34 3.05 1.56
N GLU A 15 -20.62 3.37 0.48
CA GLU A 15 -21.01 2.87 -0.84
C GLU A 15 -20.03 1.74 -1.22
N ILE A 16 -20.42 0.50 -0.89
CA ILE A 16 -19.77 -0.73 -1.34
C ILE A 16 -20.78 -1.54 -2.18
N GLU A 17 -21.67 -0.84 -2.89
CA GLU A 17 -22.75 -1.42 -3.68
C GLU A 17 -22.60 -1.06 -5.15
N ASN A 18 -21.52 -1.57 -5.77
CA ASN A 18 -21.54 -2.15 -7.12
C ASN A 18 -20.16 -2.75 -7.38
N VAL A 19 -19.96 -4.01 -6.98
CA VAL A 19 -18.78 -4.77 -7.43
C VAL A 19 -19.01 -5.22 -8.87
N GLU A 20 -19.16 -4.26 -9.80
CA GLU A 20 -18.80 -4.51 -11.19
C GLU A 20 -17.32 -4.84 -11.15
N ARG A 21 -17.00 -6.13 -11.17
CA ARG A 21 -15.62 -6.60 -11.22
C ARG A 21 -15.06 -6.07 -12.52
N THR A 22 -14.12 -5.14 -12.43
CA THR A 22 -13.52 -4.51 -13.59
C THR A 22 -12.81 -5.57 -14.44
N GLU A 23 -12.67 -5.34 -15.74
CA GLU A 23 -11.95 -6.28 -16.62
C GLU A 23 -10.53 -6.57 -16.10
N ASP A 24 -9.96 -5.61 -15.37
CA ASP A 24 -8.66 -5.71 -14.72
C ASP A 24 -8.64 -6.74 -13.58
N PHE A 25 -9.73 -6.94 -12.83
CA PHE A 25 -9.82 -8.01 -11.83
C PHE A 25 -9.58 -9.40 -12.44
N ASN A 26 -10.19 -9.67 -13.61
CA ASN A 26 -9.98 -10.94 -14.32
C ASN A 26 -8.54 -11.07 -14.82
N LYS A 27 -7.89 -9.97 -15.21
CA LYS A 27 -6.46 -9.99 -15.59
C LYS A 27 -5.58 -10.30 -14.38
N LEU A 28 -5.85 -9.72 -13.22
CA LEU A 28 -5.10 -9.97 -11.97
C LEU A 28 -5.20 -11.44 -11.54
N MET A 29 -6.41 -12.02 -11.62
CA MET A 29 -6.65 -13.44 -11.34
C MET A 29 -5.92 -14.35 -12.34
N GLN A 30 -5.95 -14.02 -13.64
CA GLN A 30 -5.22 -14.78 -14.66
C GLN A 30 -3.69 -14.68 -14.51
N TYR A 31 -3.19 -13.56 -13.98
CA TYR A 31 -1.78 -13.39 -13.65
C TYR A 31 -1.34 -14.31 -12.49
N GLY A 32 -2.29 -14.83 -11.72
CA GLY A 32 -2.08 -15.72 -10.58
C GLY A 32 -1.91 -14.98 -9.26
N LEU A 33 -2.49 -13.78 -9.11
CA LEU A 33 -2.66 -13.15 -7.81
C LEU A 33 -3.81 -13.82 -7.03
N ASP A 34 -3.70 -13.81 -5.70
CA ASP A 34 -4.77 -14.30 -4.83
C ASP A 34 -6.02 -13.42 -4.94
N GLU A 35 -7.21 -14.02 -4.82
CA GLU A 35 -8.49 -13.33 -4.93
C GLU A 35 -8.59 -12.12 -4.00
N LYS A 36 -8.10 -12.24 -2.76
CA LYS A 36 -8.15 -11.13 -1.79
C LYS A 36 -7.24 -9.98 -2.19
N VAL A 37 -6.05 -10.30 -2.71
CA VAL A 37 -5.09 -9.30 -3.17
C VAL A 37 -5.59 -8.63 -4.44
N ALA A 38 -6.10 -9.40 -5.39
CA ALA A 38 -6.70 -8.92 -6.61
C ALA A 38 -7.90 -8.00 -6.34
N ALA A 39 -8.78 -8.40 -5.41
CA ALA A 39 -9.92 -7.57 -5.00
C ALA A 39 -9.45 -6.24 -4.39
N LYS A 40 -8.43 -6.28 -3.52
CA LYS A 40 -7.92 -5.05 -2.90
C LYS A 40 -7.26 -4.12 -3.91
N LEU A 41 -6.54 -4.67 -4.88
CA LEU A 41 -5.92 -3.91 -5.95
C LEU A 41 -6.97 -3.31 -6.91
N ASP A 42 -8.04 -4.05 -7.20
CA ASP A 42 -9.20 -3.58 -7.98
C ASP A 42 -9.91 -2.40 -7.31
N GLU A 43 -10.06 -2.41 -5.97
CA GLU A 43 -10.58 -1.24 -5.24
C GLU A 43 -9.72 0.00 -5.47
N ILE A 44 -8.39 -0.13 -5.47
CA ILE A 44 -7.47 0.99 -5.72
C ILE A 44 -7.65 1.51 -7.15
N TYR A 45 -7.83 0.64 -8.14
CA TYR A 45 -8.13 1.06 -9.51
C TYR A 45 -9.45 1.84 -9.59
N LYS A 46 -10.49 1.41 -8.88
CA LYS A 46 -11.78 2.12 -8.82
C LYS A 46 -11.68 3.51 -8.22
N THR A 47 -10.75 3.73 -7.29
CA THR A 47 -10.50 5.09 -6.75
C THR A 47 -9.86 6.03 -7.78
N GLY A 48 -9.39 5.54 -8.93
CA GLY A 48 -8.68 6.31 -9.95
C GLY A 48 -7.26 6.73 -9.55
N LYS A 49 -6.79 6.33 -8.37
CA LYS A 49 -5.44 6.62 -7.85
C LYS A 49 -4.33 5.83 -8.57
N LEU A 50 -4.70 4.70 -9.15
CA LEU A 50 -3.81 3.76 -9.84
C LEU A 50 -4.56 3.25 -11.07
N ALA A 51 -3.83 2.92 -12.14
CA ALA A 51 -4.38 2.21 -13.29
C ALA A 51 -3.56 0.93 -13.53
N HIS A 52 -4.17 -0.09 -14.14
CA HIS A 52 -3.48 -1.34 -14.45
C HIS A 52 -2.22 -1.12 -15.31
N ILE A 53 -2.27 -0.15 -16.24
CA ILE A 53 -1.13 0.23 -17.09
C ILE A 53 0.04 0.87 -16.33
N ASP A 54 -0.20 1.38 -15.12
CA ASP A 54 0.85 1.99 -14.28
C ASP A 54 1.58 0.92 -13.46
N LEU A 55 1.11 -0.33 -13.46
CA LEU A 55 1.82 -1.44 -12.86
C LEU A 55 2.59 -2.23 -13.91
N ASP A 56 3.91 -2.20 -13.79
CA ASP A 56 4.79 -3.08 -14.54
C ASP A 56 4.59 -4.54 -14.14
N GLU A 57 4.84 -5.44 -15.10
CA GLU A 57 4.85 -6.90 -14.91
C GLU A 57 5.70 -7.35 -13.71
N ARG A 58 6.80 -6.62 -13.43
CA ARG A 58 7.71 -6.90 -12.31
C ARG A 58 7.07 -6.59 -10.96
N ALA A 59 6.23 -5.56 -10.88
CA ALA A 59 5.51 -5.22 -9.66
C ALA A 59 4.39 -6.24 -9.38
N LEU A 60 3.74 -6.73 -10.44
CA LEU A 60 2.73 -7.80 -10.34
C LEU A 60 3.36 -9.14 -9.93
N ASP A 61 4.52 -9.49 -10.49
CA ASP A 61 5.27 -10.68 -10.09
C ASP A 61 5.71 -10.59 -8.62
N ALA A 62 6.18 -9.41 -8.19
CA ALA A 62 6.47 -9.17 -6.79
C ALA A 62 5.23 -9.34 -5.90
N LEU A 63 4.03 -8.87 -6.30
CA LEU A 63 2.79 -9.12 -5.54
C LEU A 63 2.50 -10.61 -5.38
N LYS A 64 2.76 -11.40 -6.42
CA LYS A 64 2.55 -12.85 -6.43
C LYS A 64 3.50 -13.58 -5.47
N GLU A 65 4.73 -13.09 -5.32
CA GLU A 65 5.67 -13.64 -4.33
C GLU A 65 5.30 -13.33 -2.87
N PHE A 66 4.44 -12.34 -2.63
CA PHE A 66 4.10 -11.94 -1.27
C PHE A 66 3.03 -12.84 -0.66
N PRO A 67 3.10 -13.08 0.67
CA PRO A 67 1.96 -13.64 1.38
C PRO A 67 0.77 -12.69 1.25
N VAL A 68 -0.45 -13.26 1.20
CA VAL A 68 -1.71 -12.52 1.06
C VAL A 68 -1.79 -11.36 2.06
N ASP A 69 -1.50 -11.60 3.33
CA ASP A 69 -1.48 -10.58 4.39
C ASP A 69 -0.48 -9.45 4.10
N GLY A 70 0.69 -9.80 3.57
CA GLY A 70 1.72 -8.82 3.23
C GLY A 70 1.34 -7.97 2.04
N ALA A 71 0.80 -8.58 1.00
CA ALA A 71 0.29 -7.87 -0.17
C ALA A 71 -0.86 -6.93 0.21
N LEU A 72 -1.82 -7.39 1.02
CA LEU A 72 -2.91 -6.55 1.54
C LEU A 72 -2.39 -5.33 2.32
N ASN A 73 -1.38 -5.51 3.16
CA ASN A 73 -0.81 -4.41 3.95
C ASN A 73 -0.03 -3.40 3.08
N VAL A 74 0.68 -3.88 2.05
CA VAL A 74 1.34 -3.03 1.05
C VAL A 74 0.31 -2.22 0.27
N LEU A 75 -0.75 -2.89 -0.23
CA LEU A 75 -1.83 -2.24 -0.99
C LEU A 75 -2.62 -1.23 -0.14
N THR A 76 -2.85 -1.54 1.14
CA THR A 76 -3.51 -0.62 2.08
C THR A 76 -2.66 0.64 2.30
N GLN A 77 -1.36 0.48 2.59
CA GLN A 77 -0.44 1.62 2.69
C GLN A 77 -0.39 2.42 1.39
N PHE A 78 -0.42 1.76 0.23
CA PHE A 78 -0.44 2.42 -1.06
C PHE A 78 -1.73 3.25 -1.26
N LEU A 79 -2.89 2.74 -0.83
CA LEU A 79 -4.18 3.43 -0.91
C LEU A 79 -4.26 4.65 0.02
N GLU A 80 -3.72 4.52 1.24
CA GLU A 80 -3.65 5.61 2.23
C GLU A 80 -2.57 6.65 1.90
N SER A 81 -1.57 6.26 1.11
CA SER A 81 -0.52 7.17 0.64
C SER A 81 -1.09 8.23 -0.31
N ASN A 82 -0.54 9.44 -0.20
CA ASN A 82 -0.82 10.47 -1.19
C ASN A 82 0.05 10.27 -2.44
N LEU A 83 -0.59 9.94 -3.56
CA LEU A 83 0.08 9.67 -4.83
C LEU A 83 0.19 10.89 -5.76
N GLU A 84 -0.23 12.08 -5.33
CA GLU A 84 -0.22 13.30 -6.16
C GLU A 84 1.16 13.63 -6.75
N HIS A 85 2.22 13.44 -5.95
CA HIS A 85 3.61 13.72 -6.37
C HIS A 85 4.33 12.48 -6.94
N VAL A 86 3.65 11.34 -7.03
CA VAL A 86 4.25 10.09 -7.47
C VAL A 86 4.16 10.01 -8.99
N SER A 87 5.27 10.30 -9.68
CA SER A 87 5.34 10.26 -11.14
C SER A 87 5.32 8.83 -11.72
N ASN A 88 5.67 7.83 -10.91
CA ASN A 88 5.68 6.42 -11.32
C ASN A 88 5.12 5.57 -10.18
N LYS A 89 3.91 5.02 -10.36
CA LYS A 89 3.25 4.25 -9.31
C LYS A 89 3.83 2.85 -9.19
N SER A 90 4.29 2.20 -10.28
CA SER A 90 4.99 0.90 -10.19
C SER A 90 6.23 0.97 -9.31
N ALA A 91 7.03 2.04 -9.45
CA ALA A 91 8.22 2.27 -8.66
C ALA A 91 7.89 2.53 -7.18
N TYR A 92 6.84 3.32 -6.91
CA TYR A 92 6.39 3.58 -5.54
C TYR A 92 5.90 2.30 -4.86
N LEU A 93 5.04 1.53 -5.54
CA LEU A 93 4.54 0.25 -5.05
C LEU A 93 5.69 -0.73 -4.77
N CYS A 94 6.66 -0.83 -5.69
CA CYS A 94 7.87 -1.62 -5.49
C CYS A 94 8.68 -1.14 -4.27
N GLY A 95 8.75 0.16 -4.02
CA GLY A 95 9.40 0.73 -2.84
C GLY A 95 8.71 0.34 -1.53
N VAL A 96 7.38 0.39 -1.50
CA VAL A 96 6.58 -0.06 -0.34
C VAL A 96 6.76 -1.56 -0.10
N MET A 97 6.70 -2.37 -1.16
CA MET A 97 6.99 -3.81 -1.13
C MET A 97 8.38 -4.10 -0.58
N LYS A 98 9.40 -3.41 -1.09
CA LYS A 98 10.79 -3.58 -0.66
C LYS A 98 10.93 -3.29 0.83
N THR A 99 10.38 -2.17 1.29
CA THR A 99 10.42 -1.78 2.71
C THR A 99 9.68 -2.79 3.58
N TYR A 100 8.53 -3.30 3.13
CA TYR A 100 7.78 -4.33 3.82
C TYR A 100 8.58 -5.64 3.93
N ARG A 101 9.20 -6.14 2.85
CA ARG A 101 10.07 -7.33 2.89
C ARG A 101 11.27 -7.11 3.81
N GLN A 102 11.90 -5.95 3.74
CA GLN A 102 13.03 -5.61 4.62
C GLN A 102 12.59 -5.63 6.08
N LYS A 103 11.43 -5.08 6.44
CA LYS A 103 10.94 -5.06 7.82
C LYS A 103 10.47 -6.44 8.30
N SER A 104 9.78 -7.21 7.47
CA SER A 104 9.38 -8.59 7.77
C SER A 104 10.58 -9.52 7.95
N ARG A 105 11.68 -9.29 7.21
CA ARG A 105 12.91 -10.07 7.35
C ARG A 105 13.80 -9.55 8.50
N ALA A 106 13.81 -8.25 8.78
CA ALA A 106 14.59 -7.62 9.84
C ALA A 106 14.09 -7.94 11.27
N GLY A 107 12.95 -8.61 11.43
CA GLY A 107 12.63 -9.34 12.67
C GLY A 107 13.61 -10.47 13.00
N GLN A 108 14.48 -10.84 12.05
CA GLN A 108 15.59 -11.76 12.21
C GLN A 108 16.81 -11.25 11.40
N GLY A 109 17.56 -10.30 11.97
CA GLY A 109 18.91 -10.00 11.51
C GLY A 109 19.06 -8.67 10.77
N THR A 110 19.94 -7.86 11.35
CA THR A 110 20.74 -6.77 10.77
C THR A 110 20.97 -6.86 9.26
N GLY A 111 20.70 -5.80 8.48
CA GLY A 111 21.14 -5.76 7.08
C GLY A 111 20.65 -4.63 6.17
N THR A 112 21.19 -3.42 6.37
CA THR A 112 21.56 -2.42 5.34
C THR A 112 20.50 -1.87 4.37
N SER A 113 19.90 -0.75 4.74
CA SER A 113 19.64 0.35 3.79
C SER A 113 20.29 1.62 4.34
N THR A 114 21.44 1.92 3.75
CA THR A 114 22.22 3.16 3.78
C THR A 114 21.52 4.42 4.29
N THR A 115 21.93 4.88 5.48
CA THR A 115 22.00 6.30 5.85
C THR A 115 23.37 6.58 6.50
N PRO A 116 24.24 7.43 5.92
CA PRO A 116 25.43 7.93 6.61
C PRO A 116 25.12 9.30 7.26
N LYS A 117 24.91 9.32 8.58
CA LYS A 117 25.04 10.45 9.54
C LYS A 117 24.29 10.05 10.82
N ALA A 118 24.84 10.06 12.03
CA ALA A 118 25.93 10.85 12.59
C ALA A 118 26.73 10.01 13.62
N PRO A 119 27.99 10.37 13.94
CA PRO A 119 28.70 9.75 15.06
C PRO A 119 28.01 10.09 16.39
N ASP A 120 27.78 9.07 17.21
CA ASP A 120 27.34 9.16 18.60
C ASP A 120 28.15 10.23 19.38
N GLU A 121 27.48 11.31 19.78
CA GLU A 121 27.99 12.29 20.76
C GLU A 121 27.80 11.80 22.20
N ASP A 122 28.09 10.53 22.51
CA ASP A 122 27.96 9.99 23.88
C ASP A 122 29.29 9.43 24.41
N LYS A 123 30.40 10.15 24.18
CA LYS A 123 31.71 9.89 24.84
C LYS A 123 32.55 11.14 25.15
N ILE A 124 31.93 12.30 25.41
CA ILE A 124 32.65 13.45 25.99
C ILE A 124 32.24 13.64 27.45
N LYS A 125 32.50 12.63 28.27
CA LYS A 125 32.69 12.80 29.72
C LYS A 125 33.86 11.94 30.16
N VAL A 126 34.75 12.57 30.91
CA VAL A 126 35.95 12.01 31.55
C VAL A 126 37.11 11.82 30.58
N ILE A 127 37.91 12.88 30.42
CA ILE A 127 39.23 12.99 31.07
C ILE A 127 39.60 14.46 31.26
#